data_AF-A0A1M3L987-F1
#
_entry.id   AF-A0A1M3L987-F1
#
_cell.length_a   1.000
_cell.length_b   1.000
_cell.length_c   1.000
_cell.angle_alpha   90.00
_cell.angle_beta   90.00
_cell.angle_gamma   90.00
#
_symmetry.space_group_name_H-M   'P 1'
#
loop_
_entity.id
_entity.type
_entity.pdbx_description
1 polymer ?
#
loop_
_entity_poly.entity_id
_entity_poly.type
_entity_poly.pdbx_seq_one_letter_code
_entity_poly.pdbx_strand_id
1 'polypeptide(L)'
;MKKIIMILKIIISSVKCASSKSVSQKMNKYTFIMKYLIVSIYLLFPVFLSAQNTMLETVRDQAKLYATAYIMEDVRTIINYTSNSTITLNGGQDSIYLKYSEYFSNCKKNEIKYLNYEINNFYKVYEGSIYEKDDKLYCPLIIKWSLINQLDTLNSYEIILAISKDINGDKWYFKNVRAIESSTISESFPNINFKPVISDNINWIIQEGSYIPSFKIKLMDSSTISQKDLIGKPTLINFYYPGCMPCLRNFKYIENKILEAHTKDSFNVLTIGFSGWDKKYNVDYDLIKEYLIKRLPYVNDRYNNTIGMDVDLEVMQKFNTTVVPYTVLIDKKGIVLYSCISTVLLLEAEYPEINRLISSQIN
;
A
#
# COMPACT_ATOMS: atom_id res chain seq x y z
N MET A 1 5.04 -15.22 26.70
CA MET A 1 6.42 -15.53 26.23
C MET A 1 7.49 -15.65 27.33
N LYS A 2 7.63 -14.66 28.24
CA LYS A 2 8.67 -14.66 29.30
C LYS A 2 8.71 -15.90 30.21
N LYS A 3 7.57 -16.48 30.59
CA LYS A 3 7.50 -17.72 31.40
C LYS A 3 8.03 -18.97 30.68
N ILE A 4 7.79 -19.09 29.36
CA ILE A 4 8.24 -20.22 28.55
C ILE A 4 9.75 -20.12 28.28
N ILE A 5 10.25 -18.92 27.99
CA ILE A 5 11.70 -18.66 27.85
C ILE A 5 12.42 -18.92 29.19
N MET A 6 11.80 -18.58 30.32
CA MET A 6 12.35 -18.87 31.66
C MET A 6 12.43 -20.38 31.90
N ILE A 7 11.39 -21.14 31.54
CA ILE A 7 11.38 -22.62 31.64
C ILE A 7 12.46 -23.24 30.73
N LEU A 8 12.59 -22.77 29.48
CA LEU A 8 13.65 -23.19 28.56
C LEU A 8 15.06 -22.88 29.09
N LYS A 9 15.27 -21.70 29.69
CA LYS A 9 16.55 -21.33 30.33
C LYS A 9 16.87 -22.22 31.54
N ILE A 10 15.87 -22.56 32.36
CA ILE A 10 16.03 -23.48 33.49
C ILE A 10 16.40 -24.89 32.99
N ILE A 11 15.76 -25.37 31.92
CA ILE A 11 16.06 -26.67 31.30
C ILE A 11 17.48 -26.69 30.69
N ILE A 12 17.88 -25.64 29.98
CA ILE A 12 19.24 -25.54 29.42
C ILE A 12 20.32 -25.45 30.52
N SER A 13 20.03 -24.76 31.64
CA SER A 13 20.94 -24.66 32.78
C SER A 13 21.11 -25.98 33.53
N SER A 14 20.05 -26.78 33.64
CA SER A 14 20.07 -28.09 34.29
C SER A 14 20.77 -29.17 33.44
N VAL A 15 20.84 -28.98 32.12
CA VAL A 15 21.66 -29.81 31.21
C VAL A 15 23.17 -29.52 31.36
N LYS A 16 23.56 -28.27 31.69
CA LYS A 16 24.99 -27.90 31.88
C LYS A 16 25.59 -28.38 33.21
N CYS A 17 24.79 -28.61 34.26
CA CYS A 17 25.29 -28.99 35.59
C CYS A 17 25.58 -30.49 35.77
N ALA A 18 25.28 -31.36 34.80
CA ALA A 18 25.37 -32.82 34.96
C ALA A 18 26.62 -33.43 34.26
N SER A 19 27.82 -33.02 34.69
CA SER A 19 29.10 -33.54 34.21
C SER A 19 29.79 -34.49 35.21
N SER A 20 29.13 -35.58 35.63
CA SER A 20 29.84 -36.82 36.01
C SER A 20 28.86 -37.99 36.17
N LYS A 21 29.30 -39.20 35.79
CA LYS A 21 28.63 -40.52 35.82
C LYS A 21 27.99 -41.03 34.51
N SER A 22 28.03 -42.36 34.42
CA SER A 22 28.19 -43.26 33.27
C SER A 22 27.32 -43.04 32.02
N VAL A 23 27.90 -43.40 30.86
CA VAL A 23 27.37 -43.16 29.50
C VAL A 23 26.04 -43.88 29.22
N SER A 24 25.78 -45.07 29.78
CA SER A 24 24.54 -45.81 29.49
C SER A 24 23.31 -45.30 30.29
N GLN A 25 23.49 -44.88 31.55
CA GLN A 25 22.43 -44.19 32.31
C GLN A 25 22.14 -42.79 31.74
N LYS A 26 23.17 -42.11 31.20
CA LYS A 26 23.00 -40.84 30.46
C LYS A 26 22.10 -41.05 29.25
N MET A 27 22.39 -42.01 28.37
CA MET A 27 21.58 -42.23 27.16
C MET A 27 20.09 -42.44 27.44
N ASN A 28 19.74 -43.27 28.42
CA ASN A 28 18.33 -43.50 28.82
C ASN A 28 17.66 -42.26 29.43
N LYS A 29 18.39 -41.47 30.23
CA LYS A 29 17.87 -40.22 30.80
C LYS A 29 17.68 -39.15 29.72
N TYR A 30 18.57 -39.07 28.73
CA TYR A 30 18.43 -38.19 27.58
C TYR A 30 17.27 -38.62 26.67
N THR A 31 17.09 -39.92 26.40
CA THR A 31 15.92 -40.40 25.63
C THR A 31 14.61 -40.12 26.36
N PHE A 32 14.60 -40.25 27.70
CA PHE A 32 13.42 -39.96 28.51
C PHE A 32 13.08 -38.46 28.53
N ILE A 33 14.07 -37.59 28.78
CA ILE A 33 13.91 -36.14 28.73
C ILE A 33 13.48 -35.68 27.34
N MET A 34 14.09 -36.22 26.28
CA MET A 34 13.74 -35.88 24.90
C MET A 34 12.34 -36.36 24.51
N LYS A 35 11.91 -37.55 24.97
CA LYS A 35 10.52 -38.00 24.82
C LYS A 35 9.53 -37.08 25.53
N TYR A 36 9.81 -36.67 26.76
CA TYR A 36 8.96 -35.72 27.47
C TYR A 36 8.92 -34.36 26.80
N LEU A 37 10.07 -33.88 26.28
CA LEU A 37 10.14 -32.62 25.54
C LEU A 37 9.28 -32.70 24.27
N ILE A 38 9.41 -33.77 23.50
CA ILE A 38 8.61 -34.02 22.29
C ILE A 38 7.12 -34.09 22.65
N VAL A 39 6.74 -34.88 23.66
CA VAL A 39 5.34 -34.99 24.11
C VAL A 39 4.79 -33.64 24.59
N SER A 40 5.58 -32.86 25.33
CA SER A 40 5.18 -31.52 25.77
C SER A 40 5.06 -30.53 24.61
N ILE A 41 5.91 -30.63 23.58
CA ILE A 41 5.77 -29.86 22.34
C ILE A 41 4.48 -30.28 21.62
N TYR A 42 4.20 -31.57 21.46
CA TYR A 42 2.97 -32.07 20.84
C TYR A 42 1.69 -31.72 21.62
N LEU A 43 1.77 -31.58 22.95
CA LEU A 43 0.63 -31.15 23.78
C LEU A 43 0.41 -29.64 23.76
N LEU A 44 1.47 -28.84 23.65
CA LEU A 44 1.39 -27.36 23.63
C LEU A 44 1.18 -26.79 22.22
N PHE A 45 1.59 -27.51 21.18
CA PHE A 45 1.45 -27.08 19.78
C PHE A 45 -0.01 -26.86 19.35
N PRO A 46 -1.00 -27.72 19.69
CA PRO A 46 -2.40 -27.48 19.39
C PRO A 46 -2.96 -26.23 20.07
N VAL A 47 -2.54 -25.96 21.31
CA VAL A 47 -2.94 -24.76 22.07
C VAL A 47 -2.38 -23.49 21.42
N PHE A 48 -1.13 -23.55 20.95
CA PHE A 48 -0.50 -22.46 20.22
C PHE A 48 -1.19 -22.20 18.87
N LEU A 49 -1.49 -23.25 18.11
CA LEU A 49 -2.22 -23.16 16.84
C LEU A 49 -3.62 -22.57 17.05
N SER A 50 -4.32 -23.01 18.11
CA SER A 50 -5.64 -22.50 18.47
C SER A 50 -5.60 -21.01 18.84
N ALA A 51 -4.63 -20.58 19.65
CA ALA A 51 -4.49 -19.19 20.04
C ALA A 51 -4.17 -18.29 18.82
N GLN A 52 -3.31 -18.76 17.92
CA GLN A 52 -3.00 -18.05 16.67
C GLN A 52 -4.23 -17.92 15.77
N ASN A 53 -5.03 -18.98 15.64
CA ASN A 53 -6.26 -18.95 14.85
C ASN A 53 -7.27 -17.95 15.43
N THR A 54 -7.45 -17.91 16.75
CA THR A 54 -8.35 -16.96 17.41
C THR A 54 -7.90 -15.50 17.25
N MET A 55 -6.59 -15.22 17.39
CA MET A 55 -6.07 -13.87 17.17
C MET A 55 -6.20 -13.44 15.70
N LEU A 56 -6.01 -14.39 14.79
CA LEU A 56 -6.14 -14.16 13.35
C LEU A 56 -7.60 -13.88 12.94
N GLU A 57 -8.55 -14.60 13.53
CA GLU A 57 -9.98 -14.30 13.39
C GLU A 57 -10.29 -12.91 13.93
N THR A 58 -9.77 -12.57 15.11
CA THR A 58 -9.96 -11.26 15.74
C THR A 58 -9.46 -10.11 14.86
N VAL A 59 -8.23 -10.20 14.33
CA VAL A 59 -7.71 -9.15 13.44
C VAL A 59 -8.49 -9.06 12.14
N ARG A 60 -8.97 -10.19 11.58
CA ARG A 60 -9.82 -10.19 10.38
C ARG A 60 -11.17 -9.54 10.64
N ASP A 61 -11.81 -9.84 11.76
CA ASP A 61 -13.11 -9.27 12.08
C ASP A 61 -12.99 -7.77 12.37
N GLN A 62 -11.93 -7.32 13.03
CA GLN A 62 -11.65 -5.90 13.18
C GLN A 62 -11.29 -5.23 11.84
N ALA A 63 -10.60 -5.93 10.94
CA ALA A 63 -10.34 -5.43 9.59
C ALA A 63 -11.64 -5.33 8.75
N LYS A 64 -12.57 -6.27 8.92
CA LYS A 64 -13.93 -6.18 8.34
C LYS A 64 -14.69 -4.99 8.90
N LEU A 65 -14.66 -4.76 10.21
CA LEU A 65 -15.29 -3.58 10.82
C LEU A 65 -14.70 -2.28 10.26
N TYR A 66 -13.37 -2.21 10.17
CA TYR A 66 -12.67 -1.11 9.53
C TYR A 66 -13.09 -0.93 8.07
N ALA A 67 -13.14 -2.00 7.28
CA ALA A 67 -13.49 -1.94 5.86
C ALA A 67 -14.96 -1.58 5.63
N THR A 68 -15.87 -2.18 6.41
CA THR A 68 -17.30 -1.86 6.41
C THR A 68 -17.54 -0.39 6.74
N ALA A 69 -16.73 0.22 7.62
CA ALA A 69 -16.83 1.63 7.93
C ALA A 69 -16.59 2.54 6.71
N TYR A 70 -15.80 2.12 5.71
CA TYR A 70 -15.68 2.86 4.44
C TYR A 70 -16.93 2.75 3.57
N ILE A 71 -17.57 1.58 3.54
CA ILE A 71 -18.84 1.37 2.82
C ILE A 71 -19.96 2.19 3.47
N MET A 72 -20.00 2.19 4.80
CA MET A 72 -21.01 2.93 5.58
C MET A 72 -20.67 4.42 5.73
N GLU A 73 -19.51 4.87 5.24
CA GLU A 73 -18.98 6.22 5.43
C GLU A 73 -18.89 6.65 6.91
N ASP A 74 -18.68 5.68 7.81
CA ASP A 74 -18.53 5.90 9.24
C ASP A 74 -17.08 6.33 9.58
N VAL A 75 -16.84 7.63 9.42
CA VAL A 75 -15.54 8.26 9.68
C VAL A 75 -15.05 8.02 11.11
N ARG A 76 -15.95 7.92 12.11
CA ARG A 76 -15.55 7.71 13.51
C ARG A 76 -14.99 6.32 13.70
N THR A 77 -15.64 5.31 13.12
CA THR A 77 -15.14 3.93 13.16
C THR A 77 -13.82 3.79 12.40
N ILE A 78 -13.67 4.43 11.24
CA ILE A 78 -12.39 4.49 10.51
C ILE A 78 -11.28 5.03 11.43
N ILE A 79 -11.50 6.16 12.10
CA ILE A 79 -10.52 6.77 13.01
C ILE A 79 -10.22 5.86 14.21
N ASN A 80 -11.24 5.23 14.81
CA ASN A 80 -11.08 4.37 15.98
C ASN A 80 -10.16 3.17 15.72
N TYR A 81 -10.13 2.70 14.48
CA TYR A 81 -9.28 1.61 14.02
C TYR A 81 -8.02 2.09 13.28
N THR A 82 -7.83 3.39 13.08
CA THR A 82 -6.63 3.94 12.44
C THR A 82 -5.45 3.95 13.42
N SER A 83 -4.25 3.57 12.96
CA SER A 83 -3.04 3.59 13.80
C SER A 83 -2.73 4.98 14.36
N ASN A 84 -2.30 5.04 15.62
CA ASN A 84 -1.96 6.31 16.26
C ASN A 84 -0.86 7.08 15.51
N SER A 85 0.11 6.37 14.92
CA SER A 85 1.13 6.99 14.06
C SER A 85 0.51 7.70 12.86
N THR A 86 -0.48 7.10 12.21
CA THR A 86 -1.19 7.71 11.09
C THR A 86 -1.99 8.94 11.55
N ILE A 87 -2.62 8.86 12.72
CA ILE A 87 -3.35 9.98 13.35
C ILE A 87 -2.42 11.17 13.60
N THR A 88 -1.29 10.95 14.27
CA THR A 88 -0.33 12.00 14.58
C THR A 88 0.24 12.64 13.30
N LEU A 89 0.65 11.83 12.32
CA LEU A 89 1.19 12.33 11.05
C LEU A 89 0.21 13.21 10.27
N ASN A 90 -1.10 12.99 10.44
CA ASN A 90 -2.12 13.73 9.72
C ASN A 90 -2.69 14.92 10.48
N GLY A 91 -2.08 15.32 11.62
CA GLY A 91 -2.51 16.48 12.40
C GLY A 91 -3.61 16.19 13.41
N GLY A 92 -3.78 14.93 13.82
CA GLY A 92 -4.74 14.53 14.87
C GLY A 92 -6.08 14.03 14.35
N GLN A 93 -6.95 13.60 15.27
CA GLN A 93 -8.23 12.98 14.95
C GLN A 93 -9.18 13.92 14.20
N ASP A 94 -9.26 15.19 14.62
CA ASP A 94 -10.15 16.18 13.99
C ASP A 94 -9.74 16.46 12.54
N SER A 95 -8.43 16.57 12.28
CA SER A 95 -7.89 16.75 10.92
C SER A 95 -8.24 15.57 10.02
N ILE A 96 -8.05 14.33 10.51
CA ILE A 96 -8.45 13.12 9.77
C ILE A 96 -9.96 13.08 9.54
N TYR A 97 -10.76 13.44 10.54
CA TYR A 97 -12.22 13.45 10.43
C TYR A 97 -12.68 14.38 9.31
N LEU A 98 -12.12 15.58 9.24
CA LEU A 98 -12.40 16.54 8.16
C LEU A 98 -11.96 15.99 6.80
N LYS A 99 -10.74 15.43 6.69
CA LYS A 99 -10.21 14.86 5.45
C LYS A 99 -11.08 13.71 4.89
N TYR A 100 -11.58 12.83 5.75
CA TYR A 100 -12.48 11.73 5.36
C TYR A 100 -13.91 12.18 5.14
N SER A 101 -14.42 13.15 5.90
CA SER A 101 -15.74 13.72 5.67
C SER A 101 -15.79 14.43 4.31
N GLU A 102 -14.75 15.22 4.01
CA GLU A 102 -14.56 15.82 2.69
C GLU A 102 -14.44 14.73 1.62
N TYR A 103 -13.67 13.66 1.87
CA TYR A 103 -13.55 12.51 0.96
C TYR A 103 -14.90 11.93 0.55
N PHE A 104 -15.73 11.55 1.52
CA PHE A 104 -17.00 10.89 1.25
C PHE A 104 -18.02 11.86 0.63
N SER A 105 -18.02 13.13 1.05
CA SER A 105 -18.84 14.17 0.41
C SER A 105 -18.49 14.33 -1.06
N ASN A 106 -17.19 14.27 -1.37
CA ASN A 106 -16.65 14.30 -2.71
C ASN A 106 -17.00 13.04 -3.52
N CYS A 107 -16.92 11.85 -2.92
CA CYS A 107 -17.36 10.60 -3.55
C CYS A 107 -18.84 10.67 -3.94
N LYS A 108 -19.71 11.14 -3.04
CA LYS A 108 -21.15 11.35 -3.31
C LYS A 108 -21.40 12.28 -4.47
N LYS A 109 -20.76 13.45 -4.49
CA LYS A 109 -20.87 14.43 -5.59
C LYS A 109 -20.49 13.83 -6.95
N ASN A 110 -19.61 12.84 -6.93
CA ASN A 110 -19.06 12.19 -8.10
C ASN A 110 -19.68 10.80 -8.33
N GLU A 111 -20.75 10.47 -7.61
CA GLU A 111 -21.48 9.21 -7.69
C GLU A 111 -20.57 7.97 -7.59
N ILE A 112 -19.50 8.10 -6.80
CA ILE A 112 -18.58 7.01 -6.46
C ILE A 112 -19.06 6.38 -5.16
N LYS A 113 -19.20 5.05 -5.15
CA LYS A 113 -19.58 4.30 -3.95
C LYS A 113 -18.72 3.06 -3.79
N TYR A 114 -18.34 2.76 -2.56
CA TYR A 114 -17.82 1.44 -2.22
C TYR A 114 -19.00 0.46 -2.19
N LEU A 115 -18.91 -0.64 -2.94
CA LEU A 115 -19.94 -1.68 -2.99
C LEU A 115 -19.64 -2.82 -2.05
N ASN A 116 -18.41 -3.33 -2.12
CA ASN A 116 -17.99 -4.49 -1.35
C ASN A 116 -16.47 -4.49 -1.14
N TYR A 117 -16.00 -5.39 -0.28
CA TYR A 117 -14.59 -5.67 -0.11
C TYR A 117 -14.33 -7.18 0.05
N GLU A 118 -13.11 -7.59 -0.28
CA GLU A 118 -12.57 -8.90 0.08
C GLU A 118 -11.30 -8.68 0.91
N ILE A 119 -11.20 -9.32 2.08
CA ILE A 119 -9.99 -9.29 2.90
C ILE A 119 -9.23 -10.58 2.68
N ASN A 120 -8.09 -10.49 2.00
CA ASN A 120 -7.23 -11.61 1.70
C ASN A 120 -5.94 -11.53 2.50
N ASN A 121 -5.48 -12.68 3.00
CA ASN A 121 -4.14 -12.80 3.52
C ASN A 121 -3.19 -12.92 2.33
N PHE A 122 -2.07 -12.21 2.39
CA PHE A 122 -0.99 -12.33 1.41
C PHE A 122 -0.60 -13.81 1.28
N TYR A 123 -0.93 -14.45 0.16
CA TYR A 123 -0.58 -15.83 -0.21
C TYR A 123 -1.23 -16.98 0.57
N LYS A 124 -1.61 -18.02 -0.19
CA LYS A 124 -1.79 -19.41 0.27
C LYS A 124 -0.62 -19.96 1.11
N VAL A 125 0.53 -19.29 1.13
CA VAL A 125 1.77 -19.67 1.83
C VAL A 125 1.89 -18.96 3.20
N TYR A 126 1.28 -17.77 3.39
CA TYR A 126 1.34 -17.00 4.64
C TYR A 126 -0.02 -16.70 5.25
N GLU A 127 -1.05 -17.45 4.85
CA GLU A 127 -2.36 -17.43 5.52
C GLU A 127 -2.18 -17.58 7.03
N GLY A 128 -2.32 -16.48 7.76
CA GLY A 128 -2.47 -16.50 9.21
C GLY A 128 -1.25 -16.21 10.06
N SER A 129 -0.21 -15.58 9.50
CA SER A 129 0.99 -15.26 10.29
C SER A 129 0.83 -13.93 11.04
N ILE A 130 0.79 -14.02 12.36
CA ILE A 130 0.95 -12.89 13.28
C ILE A 130 2.40 -12.86 13.73
N TYR A 131 3.00 -11.68 13.69
CA TYR A 131 4.40 -11.46 14.05
C TYR A 131 4.50 -10.64 15.32
N GLU A 132 5.41 -11.02 16.22
CA GLU A 132 5.72 -10.25 17.43
C GLU A 132 7.05 -9.51 17.27
N LYS A 133 7.05 -8.20 17.55
CA LYS A 133 8.26 -7.39 17.66
C LYS A 133 8.05 -6.27 18.66
N ASP A 134 9.01 -6.02 19.54
CA ASP A 134 8.99 -4.90 20.51
C ASP A 134 7.69 -4.83 21.34
N ASP A 135 7.27 -5.99 21.87
CA ASP A 135 6.02 -6.19 22.64
C ASP A 135 4.74 -5.77 21.88
N LYS A 136 4.77 -5.79 20.54
CA LYS A 136 3.63 -5.52 19.66
C LYS A 136 3.41 -6.67 18.70
N LEU A 137 2.16 -6.84 18.27
CA LEU A 137 1.80 -7.79 17.23
C LEU A 137 1.55 -7.08 15.90
N TYR A 138 1.86 -7.77 14.81
CA TYR A 138 1.75 -7.27 13.45
C TYR A 138 1.10 -8.33 12.57
N CYS A 139 0.15 -7.92 11.74
CA CYS A 139 -0.49 -8.79 10.77
C CYS A 139 -0.71 -8.02 9.45
N PRO A 140 0.01 -8.34 8.37
CA PRO A 140 -0.24 -7.74 7.06
C PRO A 140 -1.50 -8.32 6.42
N LEU A 141 -2.33 -7.48 5.82
CA LEU A 141 -3.56 -7.85 5.13
C LEU A 141 -3.67 -7.09 3.79
N ILE A 142 -4.42 -7.65 2.84
CA ILE A 142 -4.84 -6.95 1.62
C ILE A 142 -6.35 -6.80 1.66
N ILE A 143 -6.83 -5.58 1.45
CA ILE A 143 -8.24 -5.32 1.15
C ILE A 143 -8.36 -5.08 -0.34
N LYS A 144 -9.13 -5.92 -1.03
CA LYS A 144 -9.60 -5.65 -2.38
C LYS A 144 -10.93 -4.94 -2.27
N TRP A 145 -11.00 -3.71 -2.76
CA TRP A 145 -12.22 -2.90 -2.80
C TRP A 145 -12.89 -3.04 -4.15
N SER A 146 -14.21 -3.21 -4.15
CA SER A 146 -15.04 -3.05 -5.33
C SER A 146 -15.79 -1.72 -5.23
N LEU A 147 -15.50 -0.81 -6.14
CA LEU A 147 -16.11 0.51 -6.22
C LEU A 147 -16.99 0.59 -7.47
N ILE A 148 -18.04 1.41 -7.42
CA ILE A 148 -18.86 1.72 -8.59
C ILE A 148 -18.85 3.22 -8.83
N ASN A 149 -18.93 3.59 -10.11
CA ASN A 149 -19.26 4.95 -10.55
C ASN A 149 -20.34 4.88 -11.64
N GLN A 150 -20.71 6.03 -12.22
CA GLN A 150 -21.74 6.14 -13.28
C GLN A 150 -21.53 5.23 -14.50
N LEU A 151 -20.31 4.71 -14.70
CA LEU A 151 -19.90 4.07 -15.94
C LEU A 151 -19.44 2.62 -15.76
N ASP A 152 -18.84 2.25 -14.62
CA ASP A 152 -18.34 0.90 -14.41
C ASP A 152 -18.09 0.52 -12.93
N THR A 153 -17.83 -0.77 -12.69
CA THR A 153 -17.31 -1.34 -11.45
C THR A 153 -15.79 -1.45 -11.51
N LEU A 154 -15.09 -0.80 -10.58
CA LEU A 154 -13.63 -0.80 -10.46
C LEU A 154 -13.20 -1.69 -9.28
N ASN A 155 -12.09 -2.42 -9.44
CA ASN A 155 -11.40 -3.05 -8.32
C ASN A 155 -10.14 -2.25 -7.95
N SER A 156 -9.96 -1.95 -6.66
CA SER A 156 -8.70 -1.41 -6.13
C SER A 156 -8.16 -2.32 -5.03
N TYR A 157 -6.85 -2.27 -4.81
CA TYR A 157 -6.18 -3.08 -3.78
C TYR A 157 -5.47 -2.17 -2.79
N GLU A 158 -5.66 -2.44 -1.51
CA GLU A 158 -5.06 -1.72 -0.41
C GLU A 158 -4.25 -2.69 0.45
N ILE A 159 -2.98 -2.40 0.67
CA ILE A 159 -2.15 -3.15 1.62
C ILE A 159 -2.22 -2.43 2.96
N ILE A 160 -2.62 -3.16 4.00
CA ILE A 160 -2.70 -2.63 5.35
C ILE A 160 -1.86 -3.49 6.29
N LEU A 161 -1.18 -2.82 7.22
CA LEU A 161 -0.54 -3.46 8.36
C LEU A 161 -1.45 -3.27 9.56
N ALA A 162 -1.99 -4.38 10.05
CA ALA A 162 -2.64 -4.41 11.35
C ALA A 162 -1.58 -4.45 12.44
N ILE A 163 -1.75 -3.64 13.47
CA ILE A 163 -0.82 -3.48 14.59
C ILE A 163 -1.64 -3.60 15.88
N SER A 164 -1.31 -4.57 16.73
CA SER A 164 -1.80 -4.60 18.10
C SER A 164 -0.70 -4.15 19.06
N LYS A 165 -1.08 -3.29 20.01
CA LYS A 165 -0.19 -2.82 21.09
C LYS A 165 -0.17 -3.79 22.28
N ASP A 166 -1.06 -4.77 22.28
CA ASP A 166 -1.16 -5.78 23.31
C ASP A 166 -0.72 -7.13 22.72
N ILE A 167 -0.14 -7.98 23.56
CA ILE A 167 0.38 -9.28 23.13
C ILE A 167 -0.70 -10.35 23.00
N ASN A 168 -1.93 -10.03 23.41
CA ASN A 168 -3.07 -10.93 23.30
C ASN A 168 -3.77 -10.79 21.94
N GLY A 169 -3.52 -9.70 21.22
CA GLY A 169 -4.18 -9.39 19.96
C GLY A 169 -5.65 -9.02 20.16
N ASP A 170 -6.01 -8.46 21.31
CA ASP A 170 -7.40 -8.12 21.62
C ASP A 170 -7.88 -6.91 20.81
N LYS A 171 -6.98 -5.95 20.53
CA LYS A 171 -7.27 -4.77 19.72
C LYS A 171 -6.21 -4.48 18.68
N TRP A 172 -6.66 -4.25 17.45
CA TRP A 172 -5.83 -3.98 16.29
C TRP A 172 -6.11 -2.61 15.72
N TYR A 173 -5.07 -2.00 15.19
CA TYR A 173 -5.13 -0.74 14.48
C TYR A 173 -4.51 -0.91 13.10
N PHE A 174 -5.15 -0.34 12.09
CA PHE A 174 -4.73 -0.49 10.71
C PHE A 174 -3.97 0.75 10.26
N LYS A 175 -2.85 0.48 9.61
CA LYS A 175 -2.04 1.47 8.91
C LYS A 175 -1.97 1.04 7.47
N ASN A 176 -2.35 1.91 6.54
CA ASN A 176 -2.01 1.71 5.15
C ASN A 176 -0.49 1.68 5.03
N VAL A 177 0.05 0.56 4.56
CA VAL A 177 1.47 0.43 4.26
C VAL A 177 1.56 0.40 2.76
N ARG A 178 2.26 1.39 2.19
CA ARG A 178 2.64 1.47 0.78
C ARG A 178 3.11 0.09 0.28
N ALA A 179 3.19 -0.10 -1.04
CA ALA A 179 4.13 -1.07 -1.62
C ALA A 179 5.56 -0.58 -1.28
N ILE A 180 5.94 -0.69 -0.01
CA ILE A 180 7.21 -0.22 0.52
C ILE A 180 8.28 -1.17 0.01
N GLU A 181 9.38 -0.62 -0.50
CA GLU A 181 10.57 -1.39 -0.84
C GLU A 181 10.90 -2.38 0.27
N SER A 182 11.21 -3.61 -0.10
CA SER A 182 11.57 -4.70 0.81
C SER A 182 12.60 -4.31 1.89
N SER A 183 13.44 -3.30 1.61
CA SER A 183 14.45 -2.72 2.50
C SER A 183 13.87 -2.11 3.78
N THR A 184 12.81 -1.30 3.72
CA THR A 184 12.28 -0.63 4.92
C THR A 184 11.47 -1.58 5.81
N ILE A 185 10.86 -2.61 5.20
CA ILE A 185 10.25 -3.71 5.95
C ILE A 185 11.36 -4.51 6.66
N SER A 186 12.50 -4.75 6.00
CA SER A 186 13.63 -5.43 6.65
C SER A 186 14.26 -4.61 7.79
N GLU A 187 14.35 -3.28 7.67
CA GLU A 187 14.85 -2.41 8.75
C GLU A 187 13.87 -2.29 9.93
N SER A 188 12.58 -2.18 9.63
CA SER A 188 11.53 -2.16 10.65
C SER A 188 11.24 -3.54 11.25
N PHE A 189 11.69 -4.63 10.61
CA PHE A 189 11.45 -6.02 11.01
C PHE A 189 12.65 -6.94 10.67
N PRO A 190 13.81 -6.77 11.34
CA PRO A 190 15.11 -7.36 10.95
C PRO A 190 15.19 -8.89 11.00
N ASN A 191 14.18 -9.56 11.59
CA ASN A 191 14.12 -11.03 11.68
C ASN A 191 12.91 -11.63 10.95
N ILE A 192 12.12 -10.82 10.24
CA ILE A 192 11.05 -11.30 9.38
C ILE A 192 11.52 -11.08 7.95
N ASN A 193 11.99 -12.15 7.32
CA ASN A 193 12.37 -12.13 5.92
C ASN A 193 11.08 -12.08 5.08
N PHE A 194 10.45 -10.91 5.00
CA PHE A 194 9.48 -10.59 3.95
C PHE A 194 10.25 -10.49 2.63
N LYS A 195 10.80 -11.61 2.14
CA LYS A 195 10.90 -11.76 0.70
C LYS A 195 9.46 -11.85 0.25
N PRO A 196 8.93 -10.86 -0.49
CA PRO A 196 7.60 -11.00 -1.03
C PRO A 196 7.63 -12.29 -1.85
N VAL A 197 6.90 -13.33 -1.43
CA VAL A 197 6.52 -14.41 -2.36
C VAL A 197 5.29 -13.93 -3.11
N ILE A 198 5.29 -12.65 -3.51
CA ILE A 198 4.71 -12.27 -4.79
C ILE A 198 5.43 -13.20 -5.76
N SER A 199 4.73 -13.78 -6.75
CA SER A 199 5.49 -14.19 -7.92
C SER A 199 6.44 -13.02 -8.22
N ASP A 200 7.67 -13.26 -8.66
CA ASP A 200 8.58 -12.17 -9.05
C ASP A 200 8.00 -11.26 -10.17
N ASN A 201 6.70 -11.39 -10.48
CA ASN A 201 5.94 -10.87 -11.60
C ASN A 201 4.67 -10.07 -11.21
N ILE A 202 4.42 -9.68 -9.95
CA ILE A 202 3.37 -8.66 -9.65
C ILE A 202 3.94 -7.53 -8.79
N ASN A 203 4.88 -6.79 -9.36
CA ASN A 203 5.13 -5.44 -8.90
C ASN A 203 3.89 -4.61 -9.27
N TRP A 204 3.28 -3.90 -8.33
CA TRP A 204 2.10 -3.03 -8.58
C TRP A 204 2.49 -1.59 -8.92
N ILE A 205 3.79 -1.33 -8.97
CA ILE A 205 4.41 -0.06 -9.30
C ILE A 205 5.71 -0.32 -10.07
N ILE A 206 6.24 0.70 -10.73
CA ILE A 206 7.55 0.64 -11.37
C ILE A 206 8.64 0.78 -10.31
N GLN A 207 9.75 0.06 -10.47
CA GLN A 207 10.85 0.05 -9.51
C GLN A 207 11.69 1.33 -9.60
N GLU A 208 12.04 1.93 -8.47
CA GLU A 208 12.98 3.04 -8.40
C GLU A 208 14.39 2.59 -8.87
N GLY A 209 15.11 3.46 -9.58
CA GLY A 209 16.38 3.15 -10.25
C GLY A 209 16.25 2.42 -11.59
N SER A 210 15.05 1.96 -11.98
CA SER A 210 14.80 1.38 -13.30
C SER A 210 14.52 2.45 -14.37
N TYR A 211 14.64 2.09 -15.65
CA TYR A 211 14.18 2.93 -16.74
C TYR A 211 12.67 2.81 -16.93
N ILE A 212 12.01 3.92 -17.26
CA ILE A 212 10.60 3.86 -17.66
C ILE A 212 10.40 3.07 -18.95
N PRO A 213 9.27 2.35 -19.09
CA PRO A 213 8.98 1.54 -20.26
C PRO A 213 8.77 2.40 -21.51
N SER A 214 8.98 1.81 -22.69
CA SER A 214 8.60 2.45 -23.95
C SER A 214 7.07 2.51 -24.09
N PHE A 215 6.55 3.72 -24.25
CA PHE A 215 5.14 3.96 -24.54
C PHE A 215 4.98 5.08 -25.56
N LYS A 216 3.79 5.13 -26.16
CA LYS A 216 3.25 6.24 -26.92
C LYS A 216 1.81 6.44 -26.47
N ILE A 217 1.41 7.68 -26.26
CA ILE A 217 0.07 8.01 -25.82
C ILE A 217 -0.41 9.26 -26.54
N LYS A 218 -1.66 9.23 -26.98
CA LYS A 218 -2.29 10.37 -27.64
C LYS A 218 -2.76 11.36 -26.58
N LEU A 219 -2.41 12.62 -26.77
CA LEU A 219 -2.74 13.74 -25.90
C LEU A 219 -4.11 14.34 -26.25
N MET A 220 -4.63 15.18 -25.37
CA MET A 220 -5.91 15.89 -25.56
C MET A 220 -5.99 16.77 -26.81
N ASP A 221 -4.87 17.30 -27.27
CA ASP A 221 -4.77 18.09 -28.51
C ASP A 221 -4.58 17.21 -29.77
N SER A 222 -4.72 15.89 -29.64
CA SER A 222 -4.45 14.88 -30.66
C SER A 222 -2.99 14.71 -31.06
N SER A 223 -2.06 15.47 -30.49
CA SER A 223 -0.65 15.16 -30.62
C SER A 223 -0.32 13.85 -29.89
N THR A 224 0.88 13.32 -30.11
CA THR A 224 1.34 12.09 -29.47
C THR A 224 2.61 12.38 -28.71
N ILE A 225 2.67 11.94 -27.46
CA ILE A 225 3.89 11.95 -26.66
C ILE A 225 4.39 10.52 -26.47
N SER A 226 5.71 10.36 -26.43
CA SER A 226 6.38 9.10 -26.20
C SER A 226 7.33 9.21 -25.01
N GLN A 227 7.77 8.05 -24.51
CA GLN A 227 8.80 7.96 -23.49
C GLN A 227 10.06 8.78 -23.84
N LYS A 228 10.44 8.85 -25.13
CA LYS A 228 11.63 9.56 -25.59
C LYS A 228 11.50 11.08 -25.45
N ASP A 229 10.29 11.60 -25.56
CA ASP A 229 10.02 13.04 -25.46
C ASP A 229 10.14 13.54 -24.01
N LEU A 230 10.22 12.64 -23.04
CA LEU A 230 10.44 12.96 -21.63
C LEU A 230 11.91 13.07 -21.25
N ILE A 231 12.82 12.68 -22.14
CA ILE A 231 14.27 12.72 -21.90
C ILE A 231 14.76 14.18 -21.97
N GLY A 232 15.70 14.52 -21.08
CA GLY A 232 16.31 15.85 -20.97
C GLY A 232 15.76 16.73 -19.86
N LYS A 233 14.58 16.41 -19.31
CA LYS A 233 13.99 17.14 -18.17
C LYS A 233 13.44 16.17 -17.12
N PRO A 234 13.59 16.44 -15.82
CA PRO A 234 12.86 15.69 -14.80
C PRO A 234 11.36 15.81 -15.07
N THR A 235 10.65 14.69 -14.98
CA THR A 235 9.22 14.63 -15.29
C THR A 235 8.46 13.90 -14.19
N LEU A 236 7.37 14.50 -13.72
CA LEU A 236 6.40 13.82 -12.87
C LEU A 236 5.26 13.29 -13.72
N ILE A 237 5.09 11.98 -13.71
CA ILE A 237 4.01 11.27 -14.38
C ILE A 237 2.95 10.93 -13.34
N ASN A 238 1.73 11.44 -13.49
CA ASN A 238 0.61 11.16 -12.59
C ASN A 238 -0.50 10.43 -13.35
N PHE A 239 -0.87 9.25 -12.85
CA PHE A 239 -1.95 8.43 -13.38
C PHE A 239 -3.22 8.65 -12.59
N TYR A 240 -4.33 8.90 -13.29
CA TYR A 240 -5.61 9.20 -12.67
C TYR A 240 -6.79 8.58 -13.41
N TYR A 241 -7.92 8.60 -12.70
CA TYR A 241 -9.24 8.30 -13.22
C TYR A 241 -10.21 9.42 -12.81
N PRO A 242 -11.14 9.88 -13.66
CA PRO A 242 -12.06 10.97 -13.31
C PRO A 242 -12.95 10.67 -12.11
N GLY A 243 -13.32 9.39 -11.90
CA GLY A 243 -14.03 8.93 -10.71
C GLY A 243 -13.12 8.59 -9.52
N CYS A 244 -11.90 9.10 -9.47
CA CYS A 244 -10.99 8.88 -8.34
C CYS A 244 -10.80 10.20 -7.57
N MET A 245 -11.56 10.43 -6.50
CA MET A 245 -11.42 11.64 -5.68
C MET A 245 -10.04 11.85 -5.05
N PRO A 246 -9.30 10.80 -4.62
CA PRO A 246 -7.92 10.99 -4.18
C PRO A 246 -7.04 11.51 -5.32
N CYS A 247 -7.29 11.08 -6.56
CA CYS A 247 -6.61 11.61 -7.74
C CYS A 247 -6.95 13.09 -7.98
N LEU A 248 -8.21 13.49 -7.81
CA LEU A 248 -8.61 14.90 -7.94
C LEU A 248 -7.93 15.80 -6.91
N ARG A 249 -7.78 15.30 -5.67
CA ARG A 249 -6.98 16.01 -4.66
C ARG A 249 -5.49 16.04 -5.01
N ASN A 250 -4.97 14.99 -5.63
CA ASN A 250 -3.57 14.92 -6.08
C ASN A 250 -3.21 16.10 -6.99
N PHE A 251 -4.07 16.47 -7.94
CA PHE A 251 -3.84 17.60 -8.84
C PHE A 251 -3.58 18.93 -8.11
N LYS A 252 -4.34 19.21 -7.04
CA LYS A 252 -4.14 20.43 -6.23
C LYS A 252 -2.79 20.43 -5.52
N TYR A 253 -2.30 19.27 -5.10
CA TYR A 253 -0.97 19.16 -4.50
C TYR A 253 0.13 19.33 -5.55
N ILE A 254 0.01 18.69 -6.72
CA ILE A 254 0.97 18.89 -7.81
C ILE A 254 1.00 20.37 -8.21
N GLU A 255 -0.15 21.04 -8.32
CA GLU A 255 -0.21 22.47 -8.61
C GLU A 255 0.51 23.30 -7.53
N ASN A 256 0.04 23.23 -6.29
CA ASN A 256 0.48 24.12 -5.21
C ASN A 256 1.87 23.79 -4.65
N LYS A 257 2.35 22.55 -4.82
CA LYS A 257 3.62 22.09 -4.21
C LYS A 257 4.72 21.83 -5.21
N ILE A 258 4.38 21.55 -6.47
CA ILE A 258 5.36 21.24 -7.51
C ILE A 258 5.40 22.32 -8.58
N LEU A 259 4.26 22.63 -9.21
CA LEU A 259 4.23 23.58 -10.33
C LEU A 259 4.49 25.04 -9.91
N GLU A 260 4.10 25.42 -8.69
CA GLU A 260 4.47 26.71 -8.11
C GLU A 260 5.97 26.80 -7.78
N ALA A 261 6.62 25.67 -7.47
CA ALA A 261 8.03 25.63 -7.08
C ALA A 261 8.99 25.58 -8.29
N HIS A 262 8.52 25.12 -9.46
CA HIS A 262 9.38 24.86 -10.63
C HIS A 262 8.85 25.51 -11.92
N THR A 263 9.75 25.93 -12.80
CA THR A 263 9.39 26.53 -14.10
C THR A 263 9.16 25.45 -15.17
N LYS A 264 8.37 25.74 -16.20
CA LYS A 264 8.13 24.82 -17.35
C LYS A 264 9.42 24.42 -18.08
N ASP A 265 10.46 25.25 -17.99
CA ASP A 265 11.75 24.97 -18.63
C ASP A 265 12.59 23.98 -17.82
N SER A 266 12.44 23.98 -16.50
CA SER A 266 13.22 23.14 -15.59
C SER A 266 12.62 21.75 -15.34
N PHE A 267 11.30 21.60 -15.52
CA PHE A 267 10.57 20.41 -15.08
C PHE A 267 9.27 20.21 -15.87
N ASN A 268 8.92 18.95 -16.12
CA ASN A 268 7.71 18.55 -16.84
C ASN A 268 6.70 17.86 -15.93
N VAL A 269 5.42 17.98 -16.26
CA VAL A 269 4.35 17.13 -15.71
C VAL A 269 3.61 16.48 -16.87
N LEU A 270 3.48 15.16 -16.82
CA LEU A 270 2.67 14.35 -17.73
C LEU A 270 1.54 13.72 -16.92
N THR A 271 0.30 14.03 -17.26
CA THR A 271 -0.85 13.38 -16.63
C THR A 271 -1.36 12.30 -17.56
N ILE A 272 -1.67 11.11 -17.06
CA ILE A 272 -2.21 10.01 -17.85
C ILE A 272 -3.55 9.59 -17.25
N GLY A 273 -4.63 9.84 -17.98
CA GLY A 273 -5.98 9.47 -17.61
C GLY A 273 -6.42 8.21 -18.33
N PHE A 274 -7.03 7.27 -17.61
CA PHE A 274 -7.74 6.16 -18.22
C PHE A 274 -9.26 6.32 -18.05
N SER A 275 -10.05 5.80 -18.97
CA SER A 275 -11.52 5.88 -18.93
C SER A 275 -12.17 4.69 -18.23
N GLY A 276 -11.43 3.60 -18.05
CA GLY A 276 -11.95 2.33 -17.53
C GLY A 276 -12.80 1.57 -18.54
N TRP A 277 -13.01 2.12 -19.74
CA TRP A 277 -13.80 1.49 -20.79
C TRP A 277 -12.95 0.53 -21.61
N ASP A 278 -13.46 -0.69 -21.78
CA ASP A 278 -12.88 -1.68 -22.68
C ASP A 278 -13.06 -1.25 -24.15
N LYS A 279 -11.99 -1.32 -24.94
CA LYS A 279 -11.96 -1.07 -26.39
C LYS A 279 -13.12 -1.74 -27.15
N LYS A 280 -13.60 -2.89 -26.66
CA LYS A 280 -14.73 -3.62 -27.26
C LYS A 280 -16.02 -2.80 -27.36
N TYR A 281 -16.16 -1.75 -26.53
CA TYR A 281 -17.34 -0.90 -26.54
C TYR A 281 -17.33 0.19 -27.62
N ASN A 282 -16.25 0.28 -28.41
CA ASN A 282 -16.09 1.21 -29.55
C ASN A 282 -16.51 2.65 -29.20
N VAL A 283 -16.10 3.11 -28.02
CA VAL A 283 -16.52 4.39 -27.47
C VAL A 283 -15.81 5.54 -28.18
N ASP A 284 -16.55 6.60 -28.48
CA ASP A 284 -16.04 7.80 -29.12
C ASP A 284 -14.89 8.42 -28.31
N TYR A 285 -13.80 8.76 -29.00
CA TYR A 285 -12.63 9.39 -28.43
C TYR A 285 -12.93 10.78 -27.84
N ASP A 286 -13.84 11.53 -28.46
CA ASP A 286 -14.26 12.84 -27.97
C ASP A 286 -15.08 12.69 -26.67
N LEU A 287 -15.86 11.61 -26.54
CA LEU A 287 -16.58 11.28 -25.32
C LEU A 287 -15.63 10.86 -24.20
N ILE A 288 -14.58 10.07 -24.51
CA ILE A 288 -13.52 9.73 -23.56
C ILE A 288 -12.81 10.98 -23.07
N LYS A 289 -12.45 11.88 -24.00
CA LYS A 289 -11.83 13.16 -23.69
C LYS A 289 -12.73 14.00 -22.78
N GLU A 290 -14.00 14.17 -23.11
CA GLU A 290 -14.97 14.87 -22.27
C GLU A 290 -15.03 14.25 -20.87
N TYR A 291 -15.12 12.93 -20.78
CA TYR A 291 -15.17 12.22 -19.52
C TYR A 291 -13.91 12.45 -18.67
N LEU A 292 -12.73 12.38 -19.29
CA LEU A 292 -11.44 12.56 -18.64
C LEU A 292 -11.22 13.96 -18.05
N ILE A 293 -11.83 14.99 -18.64
CA ILE A 293 -11.70 16.38 -18.20
C ILE A 293 -12.87 16.87 -17.34
N LYS A 294 -14.05 16.25 -17.42
CA LYS A 294 -15.29 16.67 -16.74
C LYS A 294 -15.14 16.86 -15.23
N ARG A 295 -14.15 16.18 -14.64
CA ARG A 295 -13.86 16.21 -13.20
C ARG A 295 -12.47 16.72 -12.86
N LEU A 296 -11.78 17.35 -13.80
CA LEU A 296 -10.54 18.07 -13.52
C LEU A 296 -10.85 19.56 -13.29
N PRO A 297 -11.15 19.99 -12.06
CA PRO A 297 -11.35 21.41 -11.77
C PRO A 297 -9.99 22.12 -11.85
N TYR A 298 -9.88 23.19 -12.65
CA TYR A 298 -8.77 24.17 -12.65
C TYR A 298 -7.41 23.69 -13.16
N VAL A 299 -7.41 22.90 -14.22
CA VAL A 299 -6.18 22.53 -14.93
C VAL A 299 -5.59 23.76 -15.60
N ASN A 300 -4.61 24.41 -14.97
CA ASN A 300 -3.77 25.45 -15.58
C ASN A 300 -3.23 24.97 -16.94
N ASP A 301 -3.00 25.86 -17.91
CA ASP A 301 -2.43 25.56 -19.24
C ASP A 301 -1.19 24.66 -19.21
N ARG A 302 -0.48 24.59 -18.08
CA ARG A 302 0.63 23.64 -17.84
C ARG A 302 0.24 22.15 -17.93
N TYR A 303 -1.01 21.82 -17.70
CA TYR A 303 -1.51 20.45 -17.71
C TYR A 303 -2.40 20.15 -18.91
N ASN A 304 -3.15 21.13 -19.45
CA ASN A 304 -4.10 20.89 -20.54
C ASN A 304 -3.43 20.25 -21.77
N ASN A 305 -2.19 20.64 -22.06
CA ASN A 305 -1.41 20.11 -23.18
C ASN A 305 -0.55 18.90 -22.80
N THR A 306 -0.72 18.33 -21.61
CA THR A 306 0.07 17.19 -21.12
C THR A 306 -0.80 16.07 -20.55
N ILE A 307 -2.10 16.03 -20.86
CA ILE A 307 -2.96 14.90 -20.49
C ILE A 307 -2.98 13.87 -21.63
N GLY A 308 -2.37 12.71 -21.39
CA GLY A 308 -2.46 11.53 -22.24
C GLY A 308 -3.68 10.68 -21.90
N MET A 309 -4.27 10.06 -22.93
CA MET A 309 -5.44 9.20 -22.80
C MET A 309 -5.06 7.72 -22.94
N ASP A 310 -5.00 7.02 -21.81
CA ASP A 310 -4.70 5.59 -21.73
C ASP A 310 -6.01 4.78 -21.70
N VAL A 311 -6.71 4.80 -22.83
CA VAL A 311 -8.06 4.20 -22.97
C VAL A 311 -8.05 2.72 -22.60
N ASP A 312 -7.05 1.99 -23.07
CA ASP A 312 -6.97 0.53 -23.00
C ASP A 312 -6.11 0.04 -21.81
N LEU A 313 -5.71 0.93 -20.89
CA LEU A 313 -4.80 0.65 -19.77
C LEU A 313 -3.39 0.16 -20.18
N GLU A 314 -3.04 0.24 -21.47
CA GLU A 314 -1.76 -0.27 -21.98
C GLU A 314 -0.56 0.43 -21.36
N VAL A 315 -0.64 1.75 -21.15
CA VAL A 315 0.48 2.50 -20.57
C VAL A 315 0.58 2.20 -19.09
N MET A 316 -0.52 2.26 -18.34
CA MET A 316 -0.54 1.92 -16.91
C MET A 316 0.01 0.53 -16.62
N GLN A 317 -0.40 -0.48 -17.40
CA GLN A 317 0.09 -1.85 -17.25
C GLN A 317 1.60 -1.95 -17.47
N LYS A 318 2.17 -1.18 -18.41
CA LYS A 318 3.63 -1.13 -18.61
C LYS A 318 4.37 -0.51 -17.42
N PHE A 319 3.73 0.40 -16.70
CA PHE A 319 4.24 0.92 -15.43
C PHE A 319 3.92 -0.01 -14.24
N ASN A 320 3.54 -1.26 -14.54
CA ASN A 320 3.23 -2.31 -13.58
C ASN A 320 2.06 -1.96 -12.65
N THR A 321 1.13 -1.10 -13.05
CA THR A 321 -0.01 -0.73 -12.21
C THR A 321 -1.34 -0.78 -12.95
N THR A 322 -2.41 -0.99 -12.20
CA THR A 322 -3.78 -0.69 -12.62
C THR A 322 -4.49 0.14 -11.54
N VAL A 323 -3.74 0.69 -10.59
CA VAL A 323 -4.24 1.34 -9.39
C VAL A 323 -3.87 2.82 -9.45
N VAL A 324 -4.82 3.67 -9.06
CA VAL A 324 -4.66 5.13 -9.01
C VAL A 324 -5.16 5.69 -7.66
N PRO A 325 -4.70 6.87 -7.22
CA PRO A 325 -3.69 7.72 -7.86
C PRO A 325 -2.31 7.08 -7.81
N TYR A 326 -1.56 7.20 -8.90
CA TYR A 326 -0.22 6.65 -8.98
C TYR A 326 0.72 7.69 -9.58
N THR A 327 1.83 7.91 -8.91
CA THR A 327 2.78 8.99 -9.22
C THR A 327 4.16 8.40 -9.42
N VAL A 328 4.80 8.77 -10.53
CA VAL A 328 6.16 8.37 -10.89
C VAL A 328 6.98 9.62 -11.19
N LEU A 329 8.10 9.81 -10.50
CA LEU A 329 9.07 10.84 -10.84
C LEU A 329 10.23 10.20 -11.59
N ILE A 330 10.64 10.81 -12.71
CA ILE A 330 11.82 10.40 -13.47
C ILE A 330 12.85 11.52 -13.56
N ASP A 331 14.12 11.13 -13.69
CA ASP A 331 15.23 12.04 -13.99
C ASP A 331 15.33 12.40 -15.48
N LYS A 332 16.35 13.20 -15.84
CA LYS A 332 16.62 13.63 -17.22
C LYS A 332 16.98 12.48 -18.17
N LYS A 333 17.34 11.29 -17.65
CA LYS A 333 17.70 10.10 -18.43
C LYS A 333 16.54 9.09 -18.51
N GLY A 334 15.39 9.41 -17.89
CA GLY A 334 14.24 8.50 -17.83
C GLY A 334 14.39 7.40 -16.77
N ILE A 335 15.27 7.59 -15.78
CA ILE A 335 15.40 6.70 -14.62
C ILE A 335 14.38 7.12 -13.57
N VAL A 336 13.65 6.16 -13.01
CA VAL A 336 12.67 6.38 -11.96
C VAL A 336 13.38 6.78 -10.67
N LEU A 337 13.06 7.97 -10.16
CA LEU A 337 13.54 8.49 -8.88
C LEU A 337 12.56 8.21 -7.73
N TYR A 338 11.27 8.11 -8.04
CA TYR A 338 10.23 7.89 -7.06
C TYR A 338 9.02 7.24 -7.72
N SER A 339 8.35 6.33 -7.00
CA SER A 339 7.15 5.65 -7.47
C SER A 339 6.18 5.35 -6.32
N CYS A 340 4.94 5.83 -6.39
CA CYS A 340 3.97 5.64 -5.29
C CYS A 340 2.52 5.61 -5.74
N ILE A 341 1.76 4.63 -5.24
CA ILE A 341 0.29 4.67 -5.23
C ILE A 341 -0.13 5.51 -4.02
N SER A 342 -0.67 6.69 -4.26
CA SER A 342 -1.02 7.63 -3.20
C SER A 342 -2.40 7.28 -2.60
N THR A 343 -2.60 7.57 -1.32
CA THR A 343 -3.92 7.54 -0.68
C THR A 343 -4.28 8.92 -0.17
N VAL A 344 -5.57 9.14 0.15
CA VAL A 344 -6.07 10.42 0.72
C VAL A 344 -5.20 10.94 1.87
N LEU A 345 -4.71 10.04 2.73
CA LEU A 345 -3.92 10.39 3.91
C LEU A 345 -2.42 10.60 3.62
N LEU A 346 -1.93 10.15 2.47
CA LEU A 346 -0.50 10.18 2.14
C LEU A 346 -0.13 11.35 1.25
N LEU A 347 -1.09 11.93 0.53
CA LEU A 347 -0.84 13.05 -0.38
C LEU A 347 0.01 14.15 0.29
N GLU A 348 -0.38 14.67 1.46
CA GLU A 348 0.36 15.75 2.13
C GLU A 348 1.82 15.40 2.51
N ALA A 349 2.11 14.13 2.78
CA ALA A 349 3.42 13.69 3.24
C ALA A 349 4.40 13.37 2.10
N GLU A 350 3.89 13.08 0.89
CA GLU A 350 4.70 12.64 -0.25
C GLU A 350 5.36 13.82 -0.99
N TYR A 351 4.64 14.93 -1.13
CA TYR A 351 5.08 16.08 -1.93
C TYR A 351 6.38 16.78 -1.50
N PRO A 352 6.70 16.89 -0.19
CA PRO A 352 7.99 17.44 0.23
C PRO A 352 9.19 16.66 -0.34
N GLU A 353 9.11 15.33 -0.36
CA GLU A 353 10.18 14.48 -0.87
C GLU A 353 10.27 14.54 -2.41
N ILE A 354 9.12 14.49 -3.09
CA ILE A 354 9.06 14.70 -4.55
C ILE A 354 9.70 16.03 -4.93
N ASN A 355 9.38 17.11 -4.19
CA ASN A 355 9.94 18.43 -4.44
C ASN A 355 11.46 18.49 -4.20
N ARG A 356 11.95 17.82 -3.16
CA ARG A 356 13.39 17.68 -2.87
C ARG A 356 14.11 16.95 -4.01
N LEU A 357 13.55 15.85 -4.50
CA LEU A 357 14.10 15.07 -5.61
C LEU A 357 14.14 15.88 -6.91
N ILE A 358 13.07 16.59 -7.26
CA ILE A 358 13.05 17.47 -8.44
C ILE A 358 14.14 18.55 -8.32
N SER A 359 14.24 19.20 -7.16
CA SER A 359 15.25 20.23 -6.93
C SER A 359 16.68 19.71 -7.08
N SER A 360 16.94 18.44 -6.75
CA SER A 360 18.24 17.79 -6.96
C SER A 360 18.59 17.48 -8.41
N GLN A 361 17.61 17.56 -9.33
CA GLN A 361 17.82 17.35 -10.76
C GLN A 361 18.00 18.66 -11.52
N ILE A 362 17.50 19.76 -10.96
CA ILE A 362 17.52 21.09 -11.61
C ILE A 362 18.80 21.85 -11.24
N ASN A 363 19.17 21.81 -9.96
CA ASN A 363 20.45 22.31 -9.46
C ASN A 363 21.58 21.31 -9.72
#